data_AF-A0A2V9VBI0-F1
#
_entry.id   AF-A0A2V9VBI0-F1
#
_cell.length_a   1.000
_cell.length_b   1.000
_cell.length_c   1.000
_cell.angle_alpha   90.00
_cell.angle_beta   90.00
_cell.angle_gamma   90.00
#
_symmetry.space_group_name_H-M   'P 1'
#
loop_
_entity.id
_entity.type
_entity.pdbx_description
1 polymer ?
#
loop_
_entity_poly.entity_id
_entity_poly.type
_entity_poly.pdbx_seq_one_letter_code
_entity_poly.pdbx_strand_id
1 'polypeptide(L)' 'MTRRDAEQYFALDGGMNFRGQTRYAYKKCEFIKVEITFENEPSVQNDFSPKDKITNLSKLSLEFPSYD' A
#
# COMPACT_ATOMS: atom_id res chain seq x y z
N MET A 1 1.23 -13.26 2.48
CA MET A 1 0.24 -12.16 2.41
C MET A 1 0.43 -11.46 1.07
N THR A 2 -0.66 -11.16 0.38
CA THR A 2 -0.66 -10.59 -0.97
C THR A 2 -1.19 -9.16 -0.97
N ARG A 3 -0.99 -8.42 -2.07
CA ARG A 3 -1.60 -7.11 -2.29
C ARG A 3 -3.11 -7.13 -2.06
N ARG A 4 -3.81 -8.14 -2.58
CA ARG A 4 -5.25 -8.32 -2.37
C ARG A 4 -5.62 -8.41 -0.88
N ASP A 5 -4.80 -9.08 -0.07
CA ASP A 5 -5.06 -9.21 1.38
C ASP A 5 -4.91 -7.86 2.08
N ALA A 6 -3.87 -7.09 1.74
CA ALA A 6 -3.67 -5.74 2.29
C ALA A 6 -4.81 -4.79 1.90
N GLU A 7 -5.22 -4.82 0.64
CA GLU A 7 -6.30 -4.00 0.09
C GLU A 7 -7.68 -4.31 0.68
N GLN A 8 -7.84 -5.38 1.49
CA GLN A 8 -9.05 -5.58 2.28
C GLN A 8 -9.18 -4.53 3.40
N TYR A 9 -8.07 -4.19 4.05
CA TYR A 9 -8.01 -3.33 5.23
C TYR A 9 -7.54 -1.91 4.92
N PHE A 10 -6.73 -1.76 3.89
CA PHE A 10 -6.14 -0.49 3.50
C PHE A 10 -6.61 -0.08 2.10
N ALA A 11 -6.65 1.23 1.87
CA ALA A 11 -6.87 1.84 0.56
C ALA A 11 -5.59 2.55 0.11
N LEU A 12 -5.42 2.75 -1.19
CA LEU A 12 -4.29 3.52 -1.70
C LEU A 12 -4.31 4.92 -1.08
N ASP A 13 -3.18 5.32 -0.51
CA ASP A 13 -2.97 6.70 -0.13
C ASP A 13 -2.71 7.48 -1.43
N GLY A 14 -3.45 8.56 -1.66
CA GLY A 14 -3.33 9.35 -2.89
C GLY A 14 -1.88 9.75 -3.17
N GLY A 15 -1.54 9.97 -4.44
CA GLY A 15 -0.19 10.33 -4.86
C GLY A 15 0.49 9.27 -5.73
N MET A 16 1.82 9.31 -5.79
CA MET A 16 2.61 8.45 -6.66
C MET A 16 2.76 7.05 -6.06
N ASN A 17 2.25 6.05 -6.76
CA ASN A 17 2.27 4.66 -6.32
C ASN A 17 3.09 3.82 -7.30
N PHE A 18 4.07 3.08 -6.79
CA PHE A 18 4.88 2.17 -7.59
C PHE A 18 4.48 0.73 -7.32
N ARG A 19 4.58 -0.13 -8.33
CA ARG A 19 4.22 -1.54 -8.18
C ARG A 19 5.00 -2.26 -7.08
N GLY A 20 6.31 -2.01 -7.00
CA GLY A 20 7.18 -2.59 -5.98
C GLY A 20 7.06 -1.93 -4.61
N GLN A 21 6.52 -0.71 -4.51
CA GLN A 21 6.39 0.03 -3.26
C GLN A 21 5.19 0.97 -3.34
N THR A 22 4.19 0.72 -2.51
CA THR A 22 2.91 1.43 -2.57
C THR A 22 2.54 1.95 -1.19
N ARG A 23 2.01 3.16 -1.15
CA ARG A 23 1.55 3.80 0.07
C ARG A 23 0.07 3.54 0.26
N TYR A 24 -0.29 3.22 1.49
CA TYR A 24 -1.64 2.84 1.86
C TYR A 24 -2.11 3.61 3.10
N ALA A 25 -3.41 3.88 3.16
CA ALA A 25 -4.11 4.44 4.30
C ALA A 25 -5.10 3.40 4.86
N TYR A 26 -5.24 3.33 6.18
CA TYR A 26 -6.19 2.41 6.80
C TYR A 26 -7.63 2.86 6.50
N LYS A 27 -8.48 1.95 6.00
CA LYS A 27 -9.83 2.31 5.53
C LYS A 27 -10.73 2.93 6.59
N LYS A 28 -10.53 2.58 7.87
CA LYS A 28 -11.34 3.11 8.98
C LYS A 28 -10.75 4.39 9.60
N CYS A 29 -9.52 4.76 9.22
CA CYS A 29 -8.85 5.96 9.70
C CYS A 29 -7.76 6.34 8.71
N GLU A 30 -8.07 7.27 7.80
CA GLU A 30 -7.18 7.65 6.71
C GLU A 30 -5.86 8.28 7.18
N PHE A 31 -5.79 8.75 8.43
CA PHE A 31 -4.58 9.30 9.05
C PHE A 31 -3.53 8.23 9.36
N ILE A 32 -3.93 6.96 9.44
CA ILE A 32 -2.99 5.85 9.65
C ILE A 32 -2.44 5.43 8.28
N LYS A 33 -1.17 5.73 8.04
CA LYS A 33 -0.47 5.38 6.81
C LYS A 33 0.47 4.20 7.04
N VAL A 34 0.65 3.42 5.99
CA VAL A 34 1.64 2.34 5.92
C VAL A 34 2.21 2.29 4.52
N GLU A 35 3.51 2.03 4.42
CA GLU A 35 4.16 1.73 3.16
C GLU A 35 4.41 0.23 3.08
N ILE A 36 4.07 -0.34 1.92
CA ILE A 36 4.17 -1.78 1.67
C ILE A 36 5.08 -1.99 0.47
N THR A 37 6.11 -2.82 0.66
CA THR A 37 6.97 -3.28 -0.42
C THR A 37 6.49 -4.63 -0.93
N PHE A 38 6.52 -4.79 -2.25
CA PHE A 38 6.04 -5.98 -2.93
C PHE A 38 7.14 -6.63 -3.77
N GLU A 39 7.13 -7.95 -3.79
CA GLU A 39 7.72 -8.76 -4.85
C GLU A 39 6.68 -8.95 -5.95
N ASN A 40 7.05 -8.53 -7.15
CA ASN A 40 6.17 -8.50 -8.32
C ASN A 40 5.86 -9.91 -8.82
N GLU A 41 4.58 -10.20 -9.10
CA GLU A 41 4.19 -11.42 -9.82
C GLU A 41 4.79 -11.39 -11.25
N PRO A 42 5.62 -12.38 -11.63
CA PRO A 42 6.37 -12.34 -12.89
C PRO A 42 5.51 -12.46 -14.15
N SER A 43 4.27 -12.97 -14.03
CA SER A 43 3.31 -13.10 -15.12
C SER A 43 2.67 -11.76 -15.52
N VAL A 44 2.81 -10.73 -14.69
CA VAL A 44 2.31 -9.37 -14.95
C VAL A 44 3.54 -8.47 -15.09
N GLN A 45 3.66 -7.72 -16.19
CA GLN A 45 4.86 -6.91 -16.43
C GLN A 45 4.75 -5.50 -15.84
N ASN A 46 3.68 -4.76 -16.15
CA ASN A 46 3.64 -3.32 -15.89
C ASN A 46 2.51 -2.87 -14.93
N ASP A 47 1.55 -3.75 -14.63
CA ASP A 47 0.41 -3.42 -13.79
C ASP A 47 0.54 -3.97 -12.37
N PHE A 48 -0.20 -3.35 -11.44
CA PHE A 48 -0.40 -3.88 -10.10
C PHE A 48 -1.09 -5.25 -10.17
N SER A 49 -0.46 -6.30 -9.62
CA SER A 49 -1.12 -7.61 -9.50
C SER A 49 -1.72 -7.79 -8.11
N PRO A 50 -2.97 -8.26 -7.98
CA PRO A 50 -3.53 -8.65 -6.69
C PRO A 50 -2.73 -9.77 -6.01
N LYS A 51 -1.90 -10.50 -6.76
CA LYS A 51 -1.05 -11.58 -6.26
C LYS A 51 0.40 -11.15 -5.98
N ASP A 52 0.73 -9.87 -6.17
CA ASP A 52 2.03 -9.33 -5.75
C ASP A 52 2.23 -9.65 -4.26
N LYS A 53 3.38 -10.21 -3.90
CA LYS A 53 3.65 -10.71 -2.56
C LYS A 53 4.21 -9.60 -1.69
N ILE A 54 3.69 -9.46 -0.48
CA ILE A 54 4.24 -8.50 0.49
C ILE A 54 5.58 -9.04 1.00
N THR A 55 6.63 -8.24 0.85
CA THR A 55 7.98 -8.56 1.36
C THR A 55 8.33 -7.71 2.57
N ASN A 56 7.81 -6.48 2.65
CA ASN A 56 8.06 -5.58 3.77
C ASN A 56 6.82 -4.74 4.10
N LEU A 57 6.64 -4.45 5.38
CA LEU A 57 5.65 -3.53 5.93
C LEU A 57 6.41 -2.50 6.78
N SER A 58 6.25 -1.22 6.48
CA SER A 58 6.79 -0.15 7.30
C SER A 58 6.11 -0.10 8.68
N LYS A 59 6.69 0.68 9.60
CA LYS A 59 5.95 1.10 10.79
C LYS A 59 4.74 1.93 10.37
N LEU A 60 3.64 1.79 11.12
CA LEU A 60 2.48 2.67 10.97
C LEU A 60 2.88 4.10 11.32
N SER A 61 2.50 5.05 10.48
CA SER A 61 2.65 6.47 10.76
C SER A 61 1.28 7.13 10.88
N LEU A 62 1.21 8.18 11.69
CA LEU A 62 0.05 9.07 11.78
C LEU A 62 0.37 10.33 11.00
N GLU A 63 -0.42 10.61 9.97
CA GLU A 63 -0.38 11.87 9.23
C GLU A 63 -1.69 12.61 9.44
N PHE A 64 -1.62 13.67 10.22
CA PHE A 64 -2.74 14.59 10.38
C PHE A 64 -2.78 15.54 9.19
N PRO A 65 -3.97 15.95 8.74
CA PRO A 65 -4.07 17.05 7.79
C PRO A 65 -3.42 18.26 8.46
N SER A 66 -2.35 18.76 7.86
CA SER A 66 -1.87 20.09 8.17
C SER A 66 -2.99 21.04 7.76
N TYR A 67 -3.77 21.50 8.75
CA TYR A 67 -4.63 22.66 8.60
C TYR A 67 -3.69 23.83 8.28
N ASP A 68 -3.82 24.37 7.07
CA ASP A 68 -3.43 25.74 6.75
C ASP A 68 -4.58 26.67 7.18
#